data_AF-A0A1S8WN68-F1
#
_entry.id   AF-A0A1S8WN68-F1
#
_cell.length_a   1.000
_cell.length_b   1.000
_cell.length_c   1.000
_cell.angle_alpha   90.00
_cell.angle_beta   90.00
_cell.angle_gamma   90.00
#
_symmetry.space_group_name_H-M   'P 1'
#
loop_
_entity.id
_entity.type
_entity.pdbx_description
1 polymer ?
#
loop_
_entity_poly.entity_id
_entity_poly.type
_entity_poly.pdbx_seq_one_letter_code
_entity_poly.pdbx_strand_id
1 'polypeptide(L)'
;MSRIIRSVACAVSGGVDSAVSAYLLKRNGFQVTGVFMTNWDPLDEGVQCSVSADRNDAKLVCERLDIPFLELNFVREYWIYVFQ
;
A
#
# COMPACT_ATOMS: atom_id res chain seq x y z
N MET A 1 -13.20 24.56 16.09
CA MET A 1 -12.48 24.46 14.80
C MET A 1 -12.21 22.99 14.53
N SER A 2 -12.94 22.38 13.58
CA SER A 2 -12.73 20.99 13.20
C SER A 2 -11.35 20.82 12.58
N ARG A 3 -10.61 19.82 13.04
CA ARG A 3 -9.28 19.47 12.53
C ARG A 3 -9.44 18.99 11.07
N ILE A 4 -9.05 19.83 10.11
CA ILE A 4 -9.11 19.48 8.69
C ILE A 4 -8.05 18.41 8.45
N ILE A 5 -8.47 17.18 8.15
CA ILE A 5 -7.56 16.12 7.74
C ILE A 5 -7.04 16.49 6.36
N ARG A 6 -5.73 16.72 6.26
CA ARG A 6 -5.07 17.03 4.97
C ARG A 6 -4.14 15.92 4.50
N SER A 7 -3.62 15.10 5.41
CA SER A 7 -2.67 14.03 5.10
C SER A 7 -3.35 12.67 5.22
N VAL A 8 -3.22 11.84 4.17
CA VAL A 8 -3.85 10.52 4.09
C VAL A 8 -2.81 9.49 3.69
N ALA A 9 -2.61 8.48 4.53
CA ALA A 9 -1.92 7.27 4.12
C ALA A 9 -2.94 6.35 3.44
N CYS A 10 -2.75 6.06 2.15
CA CYS A 10 -3.59 5.14 1.39
C CYS A 10 -2.83 3.82 1.22
N ALA A 11 -3.41 2.72 1.68
CA ALA A 11 -2.86 1.41 1.36
C ALA A 11 -3.00 1.16 -0.15
N VAL A 12 -1.90 0.89 -0.84
CA VAL A 12 -1.85 0.59 -2.28
C VAL A 12 -1.28 -0.81 -2.42
N SER A 13 -2.11 -1.78 -2.82
CA SER A 13 -1.73 -3.19 -2.87
C SER A 13 -1.20 -3.66 -4.23
N GLY A 14 -1.25 -2.80 -5.26
CA GLY A 14 -1.05 -3.19 -6.66
C GLY A 14 -2.36 -3.45 -7.41
N GLY A 15 -3.47 -3.64 -6.68
CA GLY A 15 -4.80 -3.78 -7.26
C GLY A 15 -5.44 -2.45 -7.69
N VAL A 16 -6.36 -2.54 -8.65
CA VAL A 16 -7.07 -1.40 -9.27
C VAL A 16 -7.85 -0.57 -8.25
N ASP A 17 -8.53 -1.19 -7.29
CA ASP A 17 -9.36 -0.48 -6.30
C ASP A 17 -8.53 0.50 -5.46
N SER A 18 -7.36 0.04 -5.02
CA SER A 18 -6.44 0.85 -4.23
C SER A 18 -5.82 1.99 -5.06
N ALA A 19 -5.53 1.74 -6.34
CA ALA A 19 -5.02 2.75 -7.27
C ALA A 19 -6.06 3.86 -7.53
N VAL A 20 -7.31 3.48 -7.80
CA VAL A 20 -8.41 4.44 -8.01
C VAL A 20 -8.71 5.21 -6.73
N SER A 21 -8.63 4.55 -5.56
CA SER A 21 -8.79 5.23 -4.26
C SER A 21 -7.73 6.31 -4.04
N ALA A 22 -6.45 5.99 -4.26
CA ALA A 22 -5.35 6.96 -4.16
C ALA A 22 -5.52 8.12 -5.16
N TYR A 23 -5.93 7.82 -6.39
CA TYR A 23 -6.22 8.83 -7.42
C TYR A 23 -7.34 9.78 -6.98
N LEU A 24 -8.46 9.24 -6.49
CA LEU A 24 -9.60 10.05 -6.04
C LEU A 24 -9.22 10.94 -4.85
N LEU A 25 -8.45 10.42 -3.89
CA LEU A 25 -7.94 11.22 -2.77
C LEU A 25 -7.03 12.36 -3.26
N LYS A 26 -6.06 12.09 -4.14
CA LYS A 26 -5.21 13.15 -4.71
C LYS A 26 -6.05 14.19 -5.47
N ARG A 27 -7.00 13.74 -6.29
CA ARG A 27 -7.89 14.60 -7.07
C ARG A 27 -8.75 15.52 -6.19
N ASN A 28 -9.13 15.06 -5.00
CA ASN A 28 -9.88 15.85 -4.01
C ASN A 28 -8.99 16.76 -3.14
N GLY A 29 -7.69 16.87 -3.44
CA GLY A 29 -6.78 17.82 -2.79
C GLY A 29 -6.14 17.33 -1.49
N PHE A 30 -6.21 16.03 -1.19
CA PHE A 30 -5.49 15.45 -0.06
C PHE A 30 -4.00 15.28 -0.36
N GLN A 31 -3.16 15.44 0.66
CA GLN A 31 -1.75 15.06 0.63
C GLN A 31 -1.67 13.55 0.88
N VAL A 32 -1.63 12.78 -0.21
CA VAL A 32 -1.66 11.32 -0.15
C VAL A 32 -0.25 10.75 -0.11
N THR A 33 -0.03 9.74 0.73
CA THR A 33 1.13 8.86 0.69
C THR A 33 0.64 7.44 0.45
N GLY A 34 1.12 6.78 -0.60
CA GLY A 34 0.86 5.37 -0.87
C GLY A 34 1.67 4.50 0.07
N VAL A 35 1.05 3.46 0.62
CA VAL A 35 1.69 2.50 1.54
C VAL A 35 1.45 1.09 1.02
N PHE A 36 2.53 0.36 0.74
CA PHE A 36 2.49 -1.08 0.47
C PHE A 36 2.89 -1.86 1.72
N MET A 37 2.15 -2.93 2.02
CA MET A 37 2.38 -3.75 3.20
C MET A 37 2.75 -5.17 2.81
N THR A 38 3.92 -5.63 3.26
CA THR A 38 4.31 -7.03 3.17
C THR A 38 3.88 -7.73 4.45
N ASN A 39 2.83 -8.54 4.36
CA ASN A 39 2.23 -9.24 5.52
C ASN A 39 2.54 -10.74 5.54
N TRP A 40 3.11 -11.28 4.47
CA TRP A 40 3.42 -12.70 4.33
C TRP A 40 4.82 -12.89 3.73
N ASP A 41 5.56 -13.88 4.21
CA ASP A 41 6.86 -14.24 3.64
C ASP A 41 6.66 -15.36 2.59
N PRO A 42 6.87 -15.10 1.29
CA PRO A 42 6.72 -16.12 0.25
C PRO A 42 7.75 -17.27 0.36
N LEU A 43 8.83 -17.10 1.15
CA LEU A 43 9.81 -18.16 1.38
C LEU A 43 9.23 -19.36 2.14
N ASP A 44 8.18 -19.17 2.95
CA ASP A 44 7.53 -20.25 3.69
C ASP A 44 6.70 -21.19 2.79
N GLU A 45 6.39 -20.80 1.55
CA GLU A 45 5.50 -21.56 0.66
C GLU A 45 6.14 -22.07 -0.63
N GLY A 46 7.41 -21.74 -0.91
CA GLY A 46 8.05 -22.14 -2.17
C GLY A 46 7.39 -21.58 -3.44
N VAL A 47 6.55 -20.54 -3.28
CA VAL A 47 5.82 -19.87 -4.37
C VAL A 47 6.71 -18.80 -4.99
N GLN A 48 6.91 -18.86 -6.31
CA GLN A 48 7.62 -17.81 -7.03
C GLN A 48 6.89 -16.46 -6.89
N CYS A 49 7.64 -15.45 -6.43
CA CYS A 49 7.20 -14.16 -5.91
C CYS A 49 6.11 -13.43 -6.73
N SER A 50 4.84 -13.58 -6.37
CA SER A 50 3.76 -12.64 -6.76
C SER A 50 3.89 -11.29 -6.06
N VAL A 51 4.38 -11.29 -4.81
CA VAL A 51 4.59 -10.10 -3.99
C VAL A 51 5.48 -9.06 -4.67
N SER A 52 6.46 -9.51 -5.49
CA SER A 52 7.33 -8.58 -6.22
C SER A 52 6.58 -7.88 -7.37
N ALA A 53 5.62 -8.55 -8.02
CA ALA A 53 4.80 -7.96 -9.07
C ALA A 53 3.80 -6.94 -8.48
N ASP A 54 3.05 -7.33 -7.45
CA ASP A 54 2.09 -6.45 -6.77
C ASP A 54 2.75 -5.19 -6.21
N ARG A 55 3.95 -5.36 -5.62
CA ARG A 55 4.77 -4.25 -5.14
C ARG A 55 5.19 -3.32 -6.29
N ASN A 56 5.61 -3.87 -7.42
CA ASN A 56 6.01 -3.07 -8.57
C ASN A 56 4.84 -2.30 -9.16
N ASP A 57 3.65 -2.91 -9.24
CA ASP A 57 2.43 -2.24 -9.67
C ASP A 57 2.02 -1.13 -8.70
N ALA A 58 2.07 -1.38 -7.39
CA ALA A 58 1.82 -0.36 -6.38
C ALA A 58 2.77 0.83 -6.49
N LYS A 59 4.06 0.56 -6.71
CA LYS A 59 5.09 1.58 -6.92
C LYS A 59 4.80 2.38 -8.19
N LEU A 60 4.51 1.71 -9.31
CA LEU A 60 4.20 2.36 -10.59
C LEU A 60 2.96 3.25 -10.50
N VAL A 61 1.92 2.81 -9.78
CA VAL A 61 0.73 3.61 -9.50
C VAL A 61 1.11 4.88 -8.75
N CYS A 62 1.90 4.77 -7.67
CA CYS A 62 2.31 5.93 -6.88
C CYS A 62 3.18 6.90 -7.68
N GLU A 63 4.11 6.39 -8.49
CA GLU A 63 4.92 7.18 -9.42
C GLU A 63 4.04 7.90 -10.46
N ARG A 64 3.08 7.20 -11.06
CA ARG A 64 2.19 7.76 -12.08
C ARG A 64 1.25 8.82 -11.52
N LEU A 65 0.83 8.64 -10.28
CA LEU A 65 0.03 9.59 -9.52
C LEU A 65 0.88 10.68 -8.89
N ASP A 66 2.21 10.65 -8.94
CA ASP A 66 3.12 11.60 -8.30
C ASP A 66 2.79 11.78 -6.81
N ILE A 67 2.79 10.66 -6.08
CA ILE A 67 2.63 10.60 -4.62
C ILE A 67 3.77 9.79 -3.98
N PRO A 68 4.19 10.10 -2.74
CA PRO A 68 5.20 9.30 -2.04
C PRO A 68 4.77 7.84 -1.88
N PHE A 69 5.72 6.93 -1.99
CA PHE A 69 5.53 5.49 -1.80
C PHE A 69 6.34 5.02 -0.59
N LEU A 70 5.67 4.36 0.35
CA LEU A 70 6.29 3.76 1.53
C LEU A 70 6.01 2.26 1.56
N GLU A 71 6.98 1.51 2.05
CA GLU A 71 6.86 0.07 2.22
C GLU A 71 7.02 -0.28 3.69
N LEU A 72 6.12 -1.12 4.19
CA LEU A 72 6.12 -1.59 5.57
C LEU A 72 6.10 -3.11 5.58
N ASN A 73 6.91 -3.71 6.44
CA ASN A 73 6.90 -5.14 6.68
C ASN A 73 6.13 -5.39 7.98
N PHE A 74 5.04 -6.14 7.88
CA PHE A 74 4.22 -6.59 8.99
C PHE A 74 4.09 -8.11 9.05
N VAL A 75 5.03 -8.86 8.45
CA VAL A 75 5.00 -10.34 8.45
C VAL A 75 4.88 -10.87 9.89
N ARG A 76 5.69 -10.32 10.80
CA ARG A 76 5.70 -10.73 12.21
C ARG A 76 4.38 -10.43 12.90
N GLU A 77 3.88 -9.20 12.77
CA GLU A 77 2.63 -8.76 13.38
C GLU A 77 1.44 -9.55 12.84
N TYR A 78 1.41 -9.78 11.53
CA TYR A 78 0.35 -10.52 10.87
C TYR A 78 0.33 -11.99 11.33
N TRP A 79 1.50 -12.63 11.46
CA TRP A 79 1.58 -13.98 12.01
C TRP A 79 1.05 -14.06 13.44
N ILE A 80 1.53 -13.18 14.33
CA ILE A 80 1.18 -13.21 15.77
C ILE A 80 -0.28 -12.88 16.03
N TYR A 81 -0.86 -11.91 15.31
CA TYR A 81 -2.19 -11.37 15.65
C TYR A 81 -3.33 -11.92 14.78
N VAL A 82 -3.03 -12.66 13.71
CA VAL A 82 -4.06 -13.23 12.80
C VAL A 82 -4.01 -14.75 12.74
N PHE A 83 -2.83 -15.37 12.79
CA PHE A 83 -2.68 -16.83 12.62
C PHE A 83 -2.37 -17.60 13.91
N GLN A 84 -1.85 -16.95 14.95
CA GLN A 84 -1.66 -17.51 16.29
C GLN A 84 -2.80 -17.12 17.23
#